data_AF-A0ABD3VUM1-F1
#
_entry.id   AF-A0ABD3VUM1-F1
#
_cell.length_a   1.000
_cell.length_b   1.000
_cell.length_c   1.000
_cell.angle_alpha   90.00
_cell.angle_beta   90.00
_cell.angle_gamma   90.00
#
_symmetry.space_group_name_H-M   'P 1'
#
loop_
_entity.id
_entity.type
_entity.pdbx_description
1 polymer ?
#
loop_
_entity_poly.entity_id
_entity_poly.type
_entity_poly.pdbx_seq_one_letter_code
_entity_poly.pdbx_strand_id
1 'polypeptide(L)'
;METVTVRKQLNGITKVDMEEYFDDVEVENLYHWIDRIPLSRPKKEIRKDFSDAVLAAEIIKHYFPKLVELHNYSPAAATKQKQE
;
A
#
# COMPACT_ATOMS: atom_id res chain seq x y z
N MET A 1 -29.38 -10.64 36.11
CA MET A 1 -28.42 -10.21 37.14
C MET A 1 -27.33 -9.41 36.46
N GLU A 2 -27.54 -8.10 36.36
CA GLU A 2 -26.52 -7.16 35.91
C GLU A 2 -25.51 -7.00 37.05
N THR A 3 -24.26 -7.38 36.81
CA THR A 3 -23.17 -7.06 37.73
C THR A 3 -22.48 -5.82 37.21
N VAL A 4 -22.94 -4.70 37.75
CA VAL A 4 -22.29 -3.39 37.72
C VAL A 4 -20.82 -3.58 38.09
N THR A 5 -19.93 -3.47 37.10
CA THR A 5 -18.49 -3.39 37.32
C THR A 5 -18.02 -2.00 36.92
N VAL A 6 -18.39 -1.01 37.73
CA VAL A 6 -17.72 0.29 37.73
C VAL A 6 -16.30 0.06 38.23
N ARG A 7 -15.37 -0.14 37.29
CA ARG A 7 -13.93 -0.05 37.53
C ARG A 7 -13.34 0.85 36.45
N LYS A 8 -13.36 2.14 36.79
CA LYS A 8 -12.28 3.10 36.57
C LYS A 8 -11.63 2.97 35.18
N GLN A 9 -12.19 3.70 34.22
CA GLN A 9 -11.52 4.06 32.97
C GLN A 9 -10.32 4.97 33.31
N LEU A 10 -9.26 4.36 33.83
CA LEU A 10 -7.97 5.00 34.05
C LEU A 10 -7.15 4.70 32.80
N ASN A 11 -6.83 5.75 32.04
CA ASN A 11 -5.80 5.77 31.01
C ASN A 11 -5.86 4.56 30.07
N GLY A 12 -6.79 4.59 29.11
CA GLY A 12 -7.12 3.53 28.14
C GLY A 12 -5.96 3.02 27.29
N ILE A 13 -5.00 2.35 27.93
CA ILE A 13 -4.03 1.46 27.33
C ILE A 13 -4.79 0.14 27.14
N THR A 14 -5.53 0.04 26.04
CA THR A 14 -6.00 -1.26 25.55
C THR A 14 -4.82 -1.96 24.92
N LYS A 15 -4.51 -3.16 25.43
CA LYS A 15 -3.48 -4.08 24.93
C LYS A 15 -3.75 -4.53 23.48
N VAL A 16 -3.65 -3.65 22.49
CA VAL A 16 -3.42 -4.01 21.08
C VAL A 16 -2.73 -2.83 20.36
N ASP A 17 -1.50 -2.52 20.75
CA ASP A 17 -0.60 -1.61 20.00
C ASP A 17 -0.04 -2.32 18.74
N MET A 18 -0.89 -2.69 17.78
CA MET A 18 -0.45 -3.36 16.53
C MET A 18 -1.40 -3.12 15.36
N GLU A 19 -1.68 -1.87 15.05
CA GLU A 19 -2.07 -1.44 13.71
C GLU A 19 -1.64 0.03 13.64
N GLU A 20 -0.39 0.28 13.22
CA GLU A 20 0.02 1.61 12.79
C GLU A 20 -0.84 1.97 11.58
N TYR A 21 -1.96 2.62 11.85
CA TYR A 21 -2.72 3.31 10.83
C TYR A 21 -1.87 4.52 10.43
N PHE A 22 -1.33 4.51 9.21
CA PHE A 22 -0.72 5.72 8.64
C PHE A 22 -1.75 6.84 8.71
N ASP A 23 -1.31 8.03 9.13
CA ASP A 23 -2.22 9.16 9.12
C ASP A 23 -2.52 9.62 7.68
N ASP A 24 -3.58 10.40 7.51
CA ASP A 24 -4.01 10.87 6.18
C ASP A 24 -2.92 11.67 5.46
N VAL A 25 -2.05 12.36 6.22
CA VAL A 25 -0.96 13.19 5.68
C VAL A 25 0.17 12.32 5.13
N GLU A 26 0.53 11.25 5.82
CA GLU A 26 1.50 10.26 5.36
C GLU A 26 1.03 9.57 4.07
N VAL A 27 -0.25 9.19 4.01
CA VAL A 27 -0.85 8.59 2.82
C VAL A 27 -0.86 9.57 1.64
N GLU A 28 -1.21 10.84 1.88
CA GLU A 28 -1.17 11.89 0.86
C GLU A 28 0.25 12.14 0.34
N ASN A 29 1.23 12.20 1.24
CA ASN A 29 2.64 12.35 0.88
C ASN A 29 3.15 11.18 0.02
N LEU A 30 2.73 9.95 0.33
CA LEU A 30 3.02 8.78 -0.50
C LEU A 30 2.47 8.96 -1.92
N TYR A 31 1.22 9.39 -2.06
CA TYR A 31 0.61 9.60 -3.37
C TYR A 31 1.32 10.70 -4.18
N HIS A 32 1.64 11.83 -3.54
CA HIS A 32 2.42 12.90 -4.16
C HIS A 32 3.82 12.45 -4.58
N TRP A 33 4.46 11.56 -3.83
CA TRP A 33 5.75 11.01 -4.23
C TRP A 33 5.62 10.11 -5.47
N ILE A 34 4.62 9.23 -5.51
CA ILE A 34 4.36 8.35 -6.67
C ILE A 34 4.04 9.20 -7.92
N ASP A 35 3.35 10.34 -7.78
CA ASP A 35 3.02 11.24 -8.89
C ASP A 35 4.23 11.95 -9.52
N ARG A 36 5.35 12.05 -8.82
CA ARG A 36 6.59 12.62 -9.38
C ARG A 36 7.29 11.68 -10.37
N ILE A 37 6.93 10.40 -10.35
CA ILE A 37 7.56 9.38 -11.20
C ILE A 37 6.76 9.29 -12.50
N PRO A 38 7.42 9.37 -13.68
CA PRO A 38 6.75 9.26 -14.97
C PRO A 38 6.35 7.80 -15.25
N LEU A 39 5.17 7.41 -14.76
CA LEU A 39 4.57 6.09 -15.00
C LEU A 39 3.90 6.03 -16.37
N SER A 40 3.81 4.82 -16.95
CA SER A 40 3.27 4.61 -18.30
C SER A 40 1.77 4.87 -18.42
N ARG A 41 1.04 4.81 -17.30
CA ARG A 41 -0.42 4.99 -17.25
C ARG A 41 -0.83 5.79 -16.00
N PRO A 42 -1.92 6.58 -16.07
CA PRO A 42 -2.46 7.27 -14.91
C PRO A 42 -3.06 6.25 -13.93
N LYS A 43 -2.92 6.55 -12.63
CA LYS A 43 -3.49 5.75 -11.54
C LYS A 43 -4.92 6.19 -11.26
N LYS A 44 -5.81 5.22 -11.07
CA LYS A 44 -7.24 5.39 -10.72
C LYS A 44 -7.54 4.85 -9.33
N GLU A 45 -7.02 3.66 -9.02
CA GLU A 45 -7.18 3.00 -7.74
C GLU A 45 -5.88 2.27 -7.41
N ILE A 46 -5.08 2.86 -6.52
CA ILE A 46 -3.71 2.38 -6.21
C ILE A 46 -3.68 0.90 -5.84
N ARG A 47 -4.66 0.42 -5.07
CA ARG A 47 -4.76 -1.01 -4.71
C ARG A 47 -4.84 -1.92 -5.94
N LYS A 48 -5.58 -1.53 -6.98
CA LYS A 48 -5.73 -2.32 -8.21
C LYS A 48 -4.57 -2.08 -9.16
N ASP A 49 -4.16 -0.84 -9.31
CA ASP A 49 -3.13 -0.45 -10.29
C ASP A 49 -1.74 -1.01 -9.95
N PHE A 50 -1.45 -1.23 -8.66
CA PHE A 50 -0.22 -1.87 -8.19
C PHE A 50 -0.36 -3.38 -7.98
N SER A 51 -1.54 -3.97 -8.18
CA SER A 51 -1.79 -5.39 -7.88
C SER A 51 -1.13 -6.36 -8.86
N ASP A 52 -0.74 -5.91 -10.05
CA ASP A 52 -0.02 -6.69 -11.07
C ASP A 52 1.49 -6.43 -11.03
N ALA A 53 1.98 -5.65 -10.07
CA ALA A 53 3.37 -5.23 -9.89
C ALA A 53 4.01 -4.47 -11.07
N VAL A 54 3.31 -4.22 -12.18
CA VAL A 54 3.88 -3.52 -13.35
C VAL A 54 4.28 -2.09 -12.99
N LEU A 55 3.40 -1.35 -12.32
CA LEU A 55 3.72 0.02 -11.86
C LEU A 55 4.82 0.04 -10.79
N ALA A 56 4.90 -1.00 -9.94
CA ALA A 56 5.99 -1.13 -8.98
C ALA A 56 7.34 -1.34 -9.69
N ALA A 57 7.36 -2.17 -10.74
CA ALA A 57 8.54 -2.38 -11.58
C ALA A 57 8.98 -1.09 -12.28
N GLU A 58 8.04 -0.25 -12.74
CA GLU A 58 8.35 1.07 -13.31
C GLU A 58 9.01 2.01 -12.30
N ILE A 59 8.53 2.05 -11.06
CA ILE A 59 9.16 2.82 -9.97
C ILE A 59 10.60 2.34 -9.76
N ILE A 60 10.82 1.02 -9.66
CA ILE A 60 12.16 0.47 -9.49
C ILE A 60 13.04 0.79 -10.70
N LYS A 61 12.52 0.70 -11.92
CA LYS A 61 13.25 1.02 -13.15
C LYS A 61 13.70 2.48 -13.18
N HIS A 62 12.87 3.39 -12.67
CA HIS A 62 13.17 4.82 -12.63
C HIS A 62 14.41 5.12 -11.77
N TYR A 63 14.51 4.53 -10.58
CA TYR A 63 15.63 4.78 -9.66
C TYR A 63 16.81 3.82 -9.87
N PHE A 64 16.52 2.56 -10.22
CA PHE A 64 17.49 1.48 -10.32
C PHE A 64 17.30 0.67 -11.62
N PRO A 65 17.61 1.26 -12.79
CA PRO A 65 17.29 0.65 -14.09
C PRO A 65 17.96 -0.70 -14.35
N LYS A 66 18.97 -1.10 -13.57
CA LYS A 66 19.67 -2.39 -13.70
C LYS A 66 19.08 -3.51 -12.85
N LEU A 67 18.20 -3.21 -11.90
CA LEU A 67 17.59 -4.21 -11.00
C LEU A 67 16.36 -4.87 -11.60
N VAL A 68 15.78 -4.27 -12.64
CA VAL A 68 14.52 -4.72 -13.22
C VAL A 68 14.51 -4.60 -14.74
N GLU A 69 13.93 -5.61 -15.37
CA GLU A 69 13.69 -5.67 -16.80
C GLU A 69 12.18 -5.68 -17.04
N LEU A 70 11.63 -4.57 -17.55
CA LEU A 70 10.18 -4.38 -17.65
C LEU A 70 9.48 -5.42 -18.53
N HIS A 71 10.19 -6.07 -19.46
CA HIS A 71 9.62 -7.12 -20.30
C HIS A 71 9.24 -8.40 -19.51
N ASN A 72 9.75 -8.57 -18.28
CA ASN A 72 9.38 -9.66 -17.39
C ASN A 72 8.08 -9.39 -16.61
N TYR A 73 7.51 -8.18 -16.75
CA TYR A 73 6.32 -7.75 -16.01
C TYR A 73 5.20 -7.43 -16.99
N SER A 74 4.34 -8.42 -17.25
CA SER A 74 3.19 -8.26 -18.13
C SER A 74 1.94 -7.90 -17.33
N PRO A 75 1.09 -6.95 -17.80
CA PRO A 75 -0.16 -6.63 -17.12
C PRO A 75 -1.04 -7.87 -16.99
N ALA A 76 -1.48 -8.16 -15.76
CA ALA A 76 -2.26 -9.34 -15.44
C ALA A 76 -3.53 -8.94 -14.69
N ALA A 77 -4.69 -9.40 -15.17
CA ALA A 77 -5.97 -9.16 -14.51
C ALA A 77 -6.41 -10.37 -13.66
N ALA A 78 -6.06 -11.59 -14.08
CA ALA A 78 -6.44 -12.82 -13.40
C ALA A 78 -5.45 -13.20 -12.29
N THR A 79 -5.95 -13.70 -11.15
CA THR A 79 -5.11 -14.08 -10.00
C THR A 79 -4.01 -15.08 -10.35
N LYS A 80 -4.30 -16.06 -11.23
CA LYS A 80 -3.31 -17.05 -11.66
C LYS A 80 -2.11 -16.40 -12.35
N GLN A 81 -2.36 -15.46 -13.26
CA GLN A 81 -1.34 -14.74 -14.01
C GLN A 81 -0.50 -13.79 -13.15
N LYS A 82 -1.01 -13.40 -11.96
CA LYS A 82 -0.30 -12.54 -11.02
C LYS A 82 0.66 -13.30 -10.10
N GLN A 83 0.51 -14.62 -10.00
CA GLN A 83 1.28 -15.48 -9.09
C GLN A 83 2.38 -16.29 -9.79
N GLU A 84 2.40 -16.26 -11.13
CA GLU A 84 3.43 -16.87 -11.98
C GLU A 84 4.65 -15.95 -12.10
#